data_AF-A0A073CJ64-F1
#
_entry.id   AF-A0A073CJ64-F1
#
_cell.length_a   1.000
_cell.length_b   1.000
_cell.length_c   1.000
_cell.angle_alpha   90.00
_cell.angle_beta   90.00
_cell.angle_gamma   90.00
#
_symmetry.space_group_name_H-M   'P 1'
#
loop_
_entity.id
_entity.type
_entity.pdbx_description
1 polymer ?
#
loop_
_entity_poly.entity_id
_entity_poly.type
_entity_poly.pdbx_seq_one_letter_code
_entity_poly.pdbx_strand_id
1 'polypeptide(L)'
;MPPKRSHLYHQLVVSQVRAESQARHLRSLEPHLTETELEVLKRGRNAAFGYPKRLDPKTYQQATSLEALFGYLYLTNPQRLDELFNYLELDSKDC
;
A
#
# COMPACT_ATOMS: atom_id res chain seq x y z
N MET A 1 -6.43 -33.44 3.73
CA MET A 1 -7.39 -32.59 4.49
C MET A 1 -7.21 -31.15 4.04
N PRO A 2 -8.27 -30.35 3.80
CA PRO A 2 -8.12 -28.92 3.57
C PRO A 2 -7.61 -28.23 4.86
N PRO A 3 -6.89 -27.11 4.75
CA PRO A 3 -5.73 -26.82 5.61
C PRO A 3 -6.07 -26.03 6.87
N LYS A 4 -5.52 -26.44 8.02
CA LYS A 4 -5.58 -25.73 9.33
C LYS A 4 -4.84 -24.37 9.37
N ARG A 5 -4.56 -23.73 8.22
CA ARG A 5 -3.77 -22.47 8.12
C ARG A 5 -4.45 -21.34 7.35
N SER A 6 -5.64 -21.55 6.78
CA SER A 6 -6.31 -20.54 5.93
C SER A 6 -6.72 -19.27 6.70
N HIS A 7 -7.15 -19.40 7.95
CA HIS A 7 -7.59 -18.25 8.75
C HIS A 7 -6.42 -17.34 9.13
N LEU A 8 -5.31 -17.94 9.60
CA LEU A 8 -4.08 -17.21 9.92
C LEU A 8 -3.51 -16.51 8.69
N TYR A 9 -3.46 -17.19 7.54
CA TYR A 9 -3.02 -16.57 6.29
C TYR A 9 -3.91 -15.40 5.87
N HIS A 10 -5.23 -15.56 5.99
CA HIS A 10 -6.17 -14.47 5.71
C HIS A 10 -5.95 -13.28 6.65
N GLN A 11 -5.74 -13.52 7.95
CA GLN A 11 -5.48 -12.46 8.92
C GLN A 11 -4.17 -11.72 8.61
N LEU A 12 -3.11 -12.44 8.26
CA LEU A 12 -1.82 -11.85 7.84
C LEU A 12 -1.98 -11.01 6.57
N VAL A 13 -2.70 -11.52 5.56
CA VAL A 13 -2.95 -10.74 4.34
C VAL A 13 -3.75 -9.48 4.68
N VAL A 14 -4.83 -9.61 5.46
CA VAL A 14 -5.67 -8.49 5.88
C VAL A 14 -4.86 -7.45 6.65
N SER A 15 -3.95 -7.85 7.55
CA SER A 15 -3.14 -6.90 8.31
C SER A 15 -2.25 -6.06 7.40
N GLN A 16 -1.77 -6.62 6.28
CA GLN A 16 -0.93 -5.91 5.30
C GLN A 16 -1.75 -5.00 4.37
N VAL A 17 -2.93 -5.43 3.92
CA VAL A 17 -3.72 -4.69 2.92
C VAL A 17 -4.64 -3.60 3.49
N ARG A 18 -4.71 -3.47 4.83
CA ARG A 18 -5.48 -2.41 5.49
C ARG A 18 -4.95 -1.02 5.17
N ALA A 19 -5.85 -0.04 5.10
CA ALA A 19 -5.52 1.35 4.78
C ALA A 19 -4.46 1.93 5.72
N GLU A 20 -4.50 1.60 7.01
CA GLU A 20 -3.50 2.03 7.99
C GLU A 20 -2.10 1.47 7.70
N SER A 21 -2.02 0.20 7.31
CA SER A 21 -0.75 -0.46 6.96
C SER A 21 -0.22 0.07 5.63
N GLN A 22 -1.08 0.22 4.63
CA GLN A 22 -0.73 0.86 3.37
C GLN A 22 -0.22 2.30 3.57
N ALA A 23 -0.85 3.08 4.45
CA ALA A 23 -0.38 4.41 4.79
C ALA A 23 0.99 4.41 5.50
N ARG A 24 1.30 3.39 6.31
CA ARG A 24 2.65 3.18 6.89
C ARG A 24 3.67 2.86 5.80
N HIS A 25 3.36 1.91 4.92
CA HIS A 25 4.21 1.54 3.79
C HIS A 25 4.52 2.73 2.88
N LEU A 26 3.53 3.59 2.60
CA LEU A 26 3.77 4.78 1.80
C LEU A 26 4.81 5.71 2.47
N ARG A 27 4.71 5.92 3.79
CA ARG A 27 5.66 6.76 4.53
C ARG A 27 7.08 6.19 4.54
N SER A 28 7.25 4.87 4.60
CA SER A 28 8.59 4.26 4.51
C SER A 28 9.16 4.34 3.10
N LEU A 29 8.31 4.35 2.07
CA LEU A 29 8.75 4.46 0.68
C LEU A 29 9.07 5.89 0.24
N GLU A 30 8.41 6.91 0.80
CA GLU A 30 8.58 8.33 0.41
C GLU A 30 10.05 8.78 0.17
N PRO A 31 11.04 8.42 1.00
CA PRO A 31 12.46 8.78 0.77
C PRO A 31 13.10 8.13 -0.46
N HIS A 32 12.54 7.04 -0.98
CA HIS A 32 13.06 6.27 -2.10
C HIS A 32 12.40 6.62 -3.43
N LEU A 33 11.38 7.50 -3.42
CA LEU A 33 10.60 7.85 -4.59
C LEU A 33 11.25 8.96 -5.40
N THR A 34 11.13 8.83 -6.72
CA THR A 34 11.50 9.86 -7.69
C THR A 34 10.40 10.93 -7.77
N GLU A 35 10.73 12.08 -8.36
CA GLU A 35 9.75 13.17 -8.57
C GLU A 35 8.54 12.70 -9.39
N THR A 36 8.75 11.88 -10.42
CA THR A 36 7.65 11.34 -11.24
C THR A 36 6.72 10.44 -10.42
N GLU A 37 7.27 9.59 -9.55
CA GLU A 37 6.49 8.74 -8.65
C GLU A 37 5.71 9.57 -7.61
N LEU A 38 6.30 10.65 -7.09
CA LEU A 38 5.63 11.60 -6.20
C LEU A 38 4.45 12.30 -6.89
N GLU A 39 4.54 12.61 -8.19
CA GLU A 39 3.43 13.17 -8.96
C GLU A 39 2.28 12.16 -9.14
N VAL A 40 2.59 10.88 -9.33
CA VAL A 40 1.57 9.82 -9.35
C VAL A 40 0.86 9.73 -7.99
N LEU A 41 1.59 9.79 -6.88
CA LEU A 41 1.00 9.82 -5.54
C LEU A 41 0.07 11.02 -5.34
N LYS A 42 0.48 12.21 -5.80
CA LYS A 42 -0.37 13.42 -5.75
C LYS A 42 -1.67 13.21 -6.52
N ARG A 43 -1.63 12.61 -7.71
CA ARG A 43 -2.83 12.28 -8.49
C ARG A 43 -3.74 11.30 -7.75
N GLY A 44 -3.18 10.23 -7.19
CA GLY A 44 -3.94 9.25 -6.39
C GLY A 44 -4.64 9.89 -5.17
N ARG A 45 -3.94 10.77 -4.45
CA ARG A 45 -4.49 11.50 -3.30
C ARG A 45 -5.62 12.43 -3.71
N ASN A 46 -5.48 13.11 -4.83
CA ASN A 46 -6.51 14.00 -5.36
C ASN A 46 -7.71 13.24 -5.91
N ALA A 47 -7.57 11.96 -6.26
CA ALA A 47 -8.68 11.10 -6.70
C ALA A 47 -9.42 10.41 -5.53
N ALA A 48 -8.85 10.44 -4.32
CA ALA A 48 -9.37 9.77 -3.14
C ALA A 48 -10.58 10.52 -2.53
N PHE A 49 -11.71 10.50 -3.22
CA PHE A 49 -13.00 11.01 -2.76
C PHE A 49 -13.90 9.88 -2.22
N GLY A 50 -14.95 10.23 -1.46
CA GLY A 50 -15.95 9.25 -1.00
C GLY A 50 -15.47 8.30 0.10
N TYR A 51 -14.54 8.75 0.94
CA TYR A 51 -13.95 7.91 1.99
C TYR A 51 -14.97 7.47 3.06
N PRO A 52 -14.82 6.27 3.65
CA PRO A 52 -15.70 5.79 4.71
C PRO A 52 -15.60 6.68 5.96
N LYS A 53 -16.73 7.04 6.58
CA LYS A 53 -16.77 7.89 7.79
C LYS A 53 -15.92 7.39 8.98
N ARG A 54 -15.59 6.10 9.02
CA ARG A 54 -14.82 5.46 10.10
C ARG A 54 -13.31 5.54 9.90
N LEU A 55 -12.83 5.86 8.70
CA LEU A 55 -11.42 5.95 8.38
C LEU A 55 -10.98 7.41 8.41
N ASP A 56 -9.78 7.64 8.94
CA ASP A 56 -9.14 8.95 8.85
C ASP A 56 -8.92 9.33 7.37
N PRO A 57 -9.39 10.51 6.91
CA PRO A 57 -9.30 10.90 5.51
C PRO A 57 -7.88 10.87 4.96
N LYS A 58 -6.89 11.26 5.77
CA LYS A 58 -5.47 11.26 5.38
C LYS A 58 -4.95 9.83 5.17
N THR A 59 -5.32 8.91 6.07
CA THR A 59 -4.99 7.48 5.94
C THR A 59 -5.59 6.88 4.66
N TYR A 60 -6.86 7.17 4.37
CA TYR A 60 -7.51 6.72 3.14
C TYR A 60 -6.84 7.29 1.88
N GLN A 61 -6.51 8.59 1.89
CA GLN A 61 -5.77 9.23 0.80
C GLN A 61 -4.39 8.61 0.59
N GLN A 62 -3.65 8.34 1.68
CA GLN A 62 -2.32 7.71 1.60
C GLN A 62 -2.41 6.29 1.05
N ALA A 63 -3.38 5.48 1.48
CA ALA A 63 -3.60 4.14 0.94
C ALA A 63 -3.93 4.20 -0.56
N THR A 64 -4.88 5.05 -0.95
CA THR A 64 -5.27 5.23 -2.36
C THR A 64 -4.09 5.71 -3.22
N SER A 65 -3.25 6.61 -2.71
CA SER A 65 -2.03 7.04 -3.38
C SER A 65 -1.06 5.88 -3.62
N LEU A 66 -0.84 5.02 -2.61
CA LEU A 66 0.04 3.86 -2.76
C LEU A 66 -0.47 2.89 -3.82
N GLU A 67 -1.77 2.58 -3.80
CA GLU A 67 -2.43 1.74 -4.81
C GLU A 67 -2.26 2.32 -6.22
N ALA A 68 -2.41 3.64 -6.37
CA ALA A 68 -2.20 4.32 -7.65
C ALA A 68 -0.74 4.23 -8.14
N LEU A 69 0.23 4.41 -7.24
CA LEU A 69 1.65 4.28 -7.58
C LEU A 69 1.99 2.85 -8.02
N PHE A 70 1.54 1.85 -7.25
CA PHE A 70 1.83 0.45 -7.56
C PHE A 70 1.12 0.00 -8.84
N GLY A 71 -0.12 0.43 -9.06
CA GLY A 71 -0.83 0.19 -10.31
C GLY A 71 -0.13 0.82 -11.51
N TYR A 72 0.36 2.06 -11.38
CA TYR A 72 1.15 2.72 -12.42
C TYR A 72 2.43 1.96 -12.74
N LEU A 73 3.23 1.59 -11.73
CA LEU A 73 4.49 0.87 -11.93
C LEU A 73 4.26 -0.54 -12.47
N TYR A 74 3.20 -1.23 -12.06
CA TYR A 74 2.82 -2.53 -12.62
C TYR A 74 2.63 -2.47 -14.15
N LEU A 75 2.06 -1.38 -14.67
CA LEU A 75 1.80 -1.21 -16.09
C LEU A 75 3.00 -0.67 -16.88
N THR A 76 3.92 0.04 -16.22
CA THR A 76 4.95 0.84 -16.90
C THR A 76 6.38 0.41 -16.61
N ASN A 77 6.65 -0.10 -15.40
CA ASN A 77 7.97 -0.50 -14.95
C ASN A 77 7.89 -1.54 -13.81
N PRO A 78 7.60 -2.82 -14.12
CA PRO A 78 7.51 -3.88 -13.13
C PRO A 78 8.80 -4.08 -12.31
N GLN A 79 9.96 -3.82 -12.91
CA GLN A 79 11.25 -3.93 -12.20
C GLN A 79 11.35 -2.89 -11.08
N ARG A 80 10.93 -1.64 -11.34
CA ARG A 80 10.87 -0.60 -10.33
C ARG A 80 9.84 -0.92 -9.23
N LEU A 81 8.73 -1.56 -9.59
CA LEU A 81 7.77 -2.04 -8.61
C LEU A 81 8.41 -3.07 -7.65
N ASP A 82 9.16 -4.05 -8.19
CA ASP A 82 9.89 -5.04 -7.39
C ASP A 82 10.95 -4.38 -6.48
N GLU A 83 11.65 -3.35 -6.96
CA GLU A 83 12.56 -2.56 -6.13
C GLU A 83 11.84 -1.90 -4.95
N LEU A 84 10.67 -1.29 -5.17
CA LEU A 84 9.89 -0.69 -4.10
C LEU A 84 9.41 -1.73 -3.08
N PHE A 85 9.04 -2.93 -3.52
CA PHE A 85 8.70 -4.02 -2.61
C PHE A 85 9.86 -4.42 -1.69
N ASN A 86 11.11 -4.35 -2.16
CA ASN A 86 12.28 -4.67 -1.34
C ASN A 86 12.53 -3.67 -0.20
N TYR A 87 11.99 -2.45 -0.28
CA TYR A 87 12.04 -1.47 0.81
C TYR A 87 10.91 -1.65 1.82
N LEU A 88 9.93 -2.53 1.57
CA LEU A 88 8.83 -2.78 2.50
C LEU A 88 9.21 -3.85 3.51
N GLU A 89 9.26 -3.46 4.78
CA GLU A 89 9.27 -4.41 5.88
C GLU A 89 7.85 -4.94 6.09
N LEU A 90 7.55 -6.09 5.49
CA LEU A 90 6.28 -6.78 5.71
C LEU A 90 6.32 -7.44 7.10
N ASP A 91 5.84 -6.71 8.10
CA ASP A 91 5.78 -7.19 9.48
C ASP A 91 5.02 -8.52 9.57
N SER A 92 5.76 -9.58 9.90
CA SER A 92 5.22 -10.91 10.22
C SER A 92 4.88 -11.03 11.71
N LYS A 93 5.11 -9.96 12.50
CA LYS A 93 5.03 -9.96 13.95
C LYS A 93 3.80 -9.19 14.41
N ASP A 94 2.63 -9.79 14.28
CA ASP A 94 1.47 -9.51 15.12
C ASP A 94 0.50 -10.70 14.98
N CYS A 95 0.75 -11.73 15.79
CA CYS A 95 -0.21 -12.78 16.14
C CYS A 95 -0.22 -12.90 17.66
#